data_AF-A0A421AXS8-F1
#
_entry.id   AF-A0A421AXS8-F1
#
_cell.length_a   1.000
_cell.length_b   1.000
_cell.length_c   1.000
_cell.angle_alpha   90.00
_cell.angle_beta   90.00
_cell.angle_gamma   90.00
#
_symmetry.space_group_name_H-M   'P 1'
#
loop_
_entity.id
_entity.type
_entity.pdbx_description
1 polymer ?
#
loop_
_entity_poly.entity_id
_entity_poly.type
_entity_poly.pdbx_seq_one_letter_code
_entity_poly.pdbx_strand_id
1 'polypeptide(L)'
;MPAIPSFGGLRGRTARVAPPTAPIPVPLSAYVVDCGVYVDGSRLPGRWTHIDAVAEVRRRGEGFVWIGLHEPDARQIQGVAETFGLHELAVEDAVQAHQRPKLERYDDNLFMVLKTVRYVEHESPTTANEIVETGEIMAFLGADYVVTVRHGKHSGLHDLRAELERSAERLRGGPAAVLHAIADHVVDTYLAVTDAFENDIDLIEKAVFAPRSPVSAEQMYLMKREILELRRAVMPLANPLRRLAEGCSPLVPDTVRSYFRDVDDHLTTVSERVTSFDELLTTLVDATLAKITLQQNTDMRKITAWAAIIAVPTMVVGVYGMNFDHMPETHWRFGYPMVMAVIFVACIVLYRIFRKNRWL
;
A
#
# COMPACT_ATOMS: atom_id res chain seq x y z
N MET A 1 -24.93 -49.11 34.34
CA MET A 1 -23.79 -50.03 34.16
C MET A 1 -23.82 -50.52 32.72
N PRO A 2 -22.69 -50.57 31.99
CA PRO A 2 -21.36 -50.96 32.45
C PRO A 2 -20.32 -49.84 32.49
N ALA A 3 -19.22 -50.14 33.18
CA ALA A 3 -18.21 -49.25 33.72
C ALA A 3 -17.09 -48.91 32.71
N ILE A 4 -16.56 -47.69 32.86
CA ILE A 4 -15.35 -47.17 32.21
C ILE A 4 -14.12 -47.84 32.86
N PRO A 5 -13.14 -48.37 32.11
CA PRO A 5 -11.88 -48.81 32.69
C PRO A 5 -10.97 -47.61 32.98
N SER A 6 -10.45 -47.56 34.20
CA SER A 6 -9.44 -46.62 34.64
C SER A 6 -8.09 -46.92 33.98
N PHE A 7 -7.50 -45.91 33.33
CA PHE A 7 -6.09 -45.96 32.96
C PHE A 7 -5.24 -45.25 34.01
N GLY A 8 -4.27 -46.02 34.51
CA GLY A 8 -3.37 -45.68 35.58
C GLY A 8 -2.39 -44.56 35.22
N GLY A 9 -1.87 -43.97 36.29
CA GLY A 9 -1.03 -42.80 36.26
C GLY A 9 0.32 -43.00 35.58
N LEU A 10 0.78 -41.90 34.99
CA LEU A 10 2.19 -41.63 34.72
C LEU A 10 2.50 -40.25 35.29
N ARG A 11 3.12 -40.24 36.46
CA ARG A 11 3.81 -39.07 37.04
C ARG A 11 4.92 -38.67 36.08
N GLY A 12 4.69 -37.63 35.28
CA GLY A 12 5.73 -36.96 34.51
C GLY A 12 6.72 -36.27 35.44
N ARG A 13 7.99 -36.69 35.38
CA ARG A 13 9.13 -36.00 35.98
C ARG A 13 9.21 -34.59 35.40
N THR A 14 9.04 -33.57 36.23
CA THR A 14 9.38 -32.19 35.87
C THR A 14 10.90 -32.09 35.71
N ALA A 15 11.37 -32.11 34.47
CA ALA A 15 12.74 -31.72 34.15
C ALA A 15 12.88 -30.22 34.46
N ARG A 16 13.78 -29.87 35.38
CA ARG A 16 14.22 -28.49 35.62
C ARG A 16 14.75 -27.94 34.30
N VAL A 17 14.02 -27.02 33.69
CA VAL A 17 14.51 -26.19 32.58
C VAL A 17 15.62 -25.32 33.17
N ALA A 18 16.84 -25.49 32.66
CA ALA A 18 17.96 -24.61 33.00
C ALA A 18 17.60 -23.16 32.60
N PRO A 19 17.98 -22.14 33.38
CA PRO A 19 17.74 -20.76 33.00
C PRO A 19 18.39 -20.48 31.63
N PRO A 20 17.75 -19.68 30.76
CA PRO A 20 18.33 -19.34 29.47
C PRO A 20 19.70 -18.68 29.71
N THR A 21 20.75 -19.30 29.18
CA THR A 21 22.09 -18.72 29.10
C THR A 21 21.98 -17.36 28.43
N ALA A 22 22.50 -16.33 29.09
CA ALA A 22 22.54 -14.97 28.56
C ALA A 22 23.16 -14.99 27.15
N PRO A 23 22.52 -14.40 26.13
CA PRO A 23 23.10 -14.35 24.80
C PRO A 23 24.42 -13.58 24.85
N ILE A 24 25.44 -14.13 24.20
CA ILE A 24 26.77 -13.54 24.05
C ILE A 24 26.61 -12.11 23.51
N PRO A 25 27.28 -11.09 24.09
CA PRO A 25 27.22 -9.73 23.57
C PRO A 25 27.79 -9.72 22.15
N VAL A 26 26.93 -9.50 21.16
CA VAL A 26 27.32 -9.34 19.77
C VAL A 26 28.09 -8.03 19.65
N PRO A 27 29.26 -7.98 18.99
CA PRO A 27 29.99 -6.73 18.79
C PRO A 27 29.15 -5.73 17.98
N LEU A 28 29.27 -4.44 18.34
CA LEU A 28 28.55 -3.28 17.79
C LEU A 28 28.63 -3.13 16.24
N SER A 29 29.47 -3.91 15.57
CA SER A 29 29.82 -3.78 14.15
C SER A 29 28.83 -4.42 13.15
N ALA A 30 27.78 -5.11 13.61
CA ALA A 30 26.88 -5.86 12.71
C ALA A 30 25.69 -5.05 12.17
N TYR A 31 25.29 -3.96 12.84
CA TYR A 31 24.07 -3.20 12.54
C TYR A 31 24.31 -1.71 12.25
N VAL A 32 25.49 -1.19 12.63
CA VAL A 32 25.96 0.12 12.18
C VAL A 32 26.45 -0.03 10.75
N VAL A 33 25.66 0.48 9.81
CA VAL A 33 25.97 0.46 8.38
C VAL A 33 27.12 1.41 8.10
N ASP A 34 27.08 2.61 8.68
CA ASP A 34 28.14 3.60 8.53
C ASP A 34 28.13 4.62 9.68
N CYS A 35 29.31 5.11 10.05
CA CYS A 35 29.51 6.19 11.01
C CYS A 35 30.56 7.14 10.45
N GLY A 36 30.17 8.37 10.15
CA GLY A 36 31.05 9.37 9.54
C GLY A 36 31.02 10.68 10.30
N VAL A 37 32.18 11.33 10.36
CA VAL A 37 32.36 12.68 10.89
C VAL A 37 32.50 13.64 9.72
N TYR A 38 31.74 14.72 9.74
CA TYR A 38 31.72 15.73 8.69
C TYR A 38 32.11 17.08 9.25
N VAL A 39 33.14 17.70 8.67
CA VAL A 39 33.61 19.05 9.03
C VAL A 39 33.67 19.89 7.76
N ASP A 40 33.05 21.07 7.78
CA ASP A 40 32.92 21.96 6.61
C ASP A 40 32.38 21.28 5.34
N GLY A 41 31.50 20.29 5.53
CA GLY A 41 30.88 19.52 4.45
C GLY A 41 31.75 18.39 3.89
N SER A 42 32.95 18.17 4.43
CA SER A 42 33.84 17.09 4.03
C SER A 42 33.89 15.98 5.07
N ARG A 43 33.82 14.73 4.62
CA ARG A 43 33.96 13.56 5.50
C ARG A 43 35.42 13.40 5.94
N LEU A 44 35.66 13.26 7.24
CA LEU A 44 36.98 12.95 7.76
C LEU A 44 37.37 11.50 7.45
N PRO A 45 38.63 11.22 7.09
CA PRO A 45 39.09 9.86 6.83
C PRO A 45 39.12 9.04 8.12
N GLY A 46 38.90 7.73 8.00
CA GLY A 46 38.98 6.78 9.11
C GLY A 46 37.67 6.06 9.40
N ARG A 47 37.77 5.03 10.27
CA ARG A 47 36.60 4.35 10.84
C ARG A 47 36.38 4.88 12.24
N TRP A 48 35.16 5.36 12.50
CA TRP A 48 34.81 5.96 13.77
C TRP A 48 33.82 5.07 14.51
N THR A 49 34.00 4.93 15.82
CA THR A 49 32.90 4.50 16.69
C THR A 49 31.97 5.70 16.94
N HIS A 50 30.72 5.45 17.34
CA HIS A 50 29.78 6.53 17.64
C HIS A 50 30.25 7.43 18.79
N ILE A 51 31.00 6.86 19.76
CA ILE A 51 31.60 7.56 20.89
C ILE A 51 32.75 8.46 20.43
N ASP A 52 33.70 7.90 19.65
CA ASP A 52 34.87 8.65 19.19
C ASP A 52 34.48 9.76 18.21
N ALA A 53 33.49 9.49 17.34
CA ALA A 53 32.98 10.45 16.36
C ALA A 53 32.42 11.71 17.04
N VAL A 54 31.54 11.53 18.02
CA VAL A 54 30.89 12.67 18.68
C VAL A 54 31.88 13.42 19.57
N ALA A 55 32.81 12.70 20.22
CA ALA A 55 33.89 13.32 20.99
C ALA A 55 34.77 14.21 20.10
N GLU A 56 35.10 13.75 18.88
CA GLU A 56 35.91 14.52 17.93
C GLU A 56 35.20 15.79 17.44
N VAL A 57 33.91 15.70 17.07
CA VAL A 57 33.11 16.87 16.67
C VAL A 57 33.02 17.88 17.81
N ARG A 58 32.70 17.43 19.02
CA ARG A 58 32.59 18.30 20.21
C ARG A 58 33.93 18.94 20.59
N ARG A 59 35.04 18.22 20.41
CA ARG A 59 36.40 18.74 20.65
C ARG A 59 36.76 19.86 19.68
N ARG A 60 36.34 19.75 18.41
CA ARG A 60 36.56 20.78 17.39
C ARG A 60 35.62 21.97 17.57
N GLY A 61 34.40 21.72 18.07
CA GLY A 61 33.35 22.73 18.15
C GLY A 61 32.71 23.04 16.79
N GLU A 62 32.98 22.22 15.77
CA GLU A 62 32.50 22.35 14.40
C GLU A 62 32.24 20.98 13.79
N GLY A 63 31.28 20.92 12.86
CA GLY A 63 30.90 19.70 12.16
C GLY A 63 29.79 18.91 12.83
N PHE A 64 29.52 17.71 12.30
CA PHE A 64 28.51 16.81 12.83
C PHE A 64 28.81 15.34 12.52
N VAL A 65 28.15 14.44 13.26
CA VAL A 65 28.22 13.00 13.05
C VAL A 65 27.00 12.49 12.29
N TRP A 66 27.17 11.66 11.27
CA TRP A 66 26.07 10.92 10.64
C TRP A 66 26.24 9.41 10.82
N ILE A 67 25.31 8.82 11.56
CA ILE A 67 25.24 7.39 11.85
C ILE A 67 24.07 6.76 11.11
N GLY A 68 24.33 5.68 10.37
CA GLY A 68 23.30 4.84 9.75
C GLY A 68 23.19 3.50 10.46
N LEU A 69 21.99 3.16 10.92
CA LEU A 69 21.63 1.86 11.50
C LEU A 69 20.64 1.15 10.57
N HIS A 70 20.73 -0.17 10.49
CA HIS A 70 19.76 -0.99 9.76
C HIS A 70 19.17 -2.05 10.69
N GLU A 71 17.85 -2.01 10.85
CA GLU A 71 17.04 -2.92 11.67
C GLU A 71 17.69 -3.27 13.03
N PRO A 72 18.09 -2.28 13.85
CA PRO A 72 18.75 -2.54 15.11
C PRO A 72 17.79 -3.14 16.13
N ASP A 73 18.28 -4.09 16.93
CA ASP A 73 17.56 -4.55 18.12
C ASP A 73 17.71 -3.57 19.30
N ALA A 74 16.93 -3.79 20.37
CA ALA A 74 16.94 -2.92 21.56
C ALA A 74 18.33 -2.76 22.20
N ARG A 75 19.15 -3.82 22.22
CA ARG A 75 20.51 -3.76 22.81
C ARG A 75 21.47 -3.01 21.91
N GLN A 76 21.29 -3.15 20.60
CA GLN A 76 22.12 -2.53 19.57
C GLN A 76 21.93 -1.00 19.52
N ILE A 77 20.69 -0.52 19.60
CA ILE A 77 20.44 0.93 19.60
C ILE A 77 20.80 1.60 20.93
N GLN A 78 20.80 0.86 22.05
CA GLN A 78 20.98 1.42 23.39
C GLN A 78 22.30 2.18 23.59
N GLY A 79 23.43 1.66 23.08
CA GLY A 79 24.71 2.38 23.18
C GLY A 79 24.72 3.71 22.42
N VAL A 80 24.04 3.76 21.27
CA VAL A 80 23.85 5.00 20.50
C VAL A 80 22.91 5.93 21.26
N ALA A 81 21.81 5.40 21.80
CA ALA A 81 20.84 6.17 22.58
C ALA A 81 21.47 6.88 23.78
N GLU A 82 22.28 6.16 24.57
CA GLU A 82 22.98 6.73 25.72
C GLU A 82 24.01 7.79 25.31
N THR A 83 24.73 7.56 24.21
CA THR A 83 25.78 8.49 23.73
C THR A 83 25.21 9.83 23.25
N PHE A 84 24.06 9.80 22.58
CA PHE A 84 23.42 10.97 21.99
C PHE A 84 22.26 11.53 22.82
N GLY A 85 21.91 10.89 23.94
CA GLY A 85 20.78 11.30 24.78
C GLY A 85 19.43 11.16 24.06
N LEU A 86 19.25 10.06 23.31
CA LEU A 86 18.00 9.80 22.61
C LEU A 86 16.91 9.44 23.61
N HIS A 87 15.70 9.99 23.42
CA HIS A 87 14.58 9.76 24.32
C HIS A 87 14.07 8.31 24.23
N GLU A 88 13.79 7.69 25.37
CA GLU A 88 13.43 6.26 25.48
C GLU A 88 12.26 5.86 24.57
N LEU A 89 11.18 6.66 24.55
CA LEU A 89 10.03 6.41 23.67
C LEU A 89 10.39 6.42 22.18
N ALA A 90 11.27 7.32 21.75
CA ALA A 90 11.68 7.40 20.35
C ALA A 90 12.62 6.23 19.97
N VAL A 91 13.40 5.73 20.93
CA VAL A 91 14.22 4.53 20.77
C VAL A 91 13.33 3.28 20.68
N GLU A 92 12.29 3.17 21.51
CA GLU A 92 11.31 2.09 21.43
C GLU A 92 10.62 2.05 20.07
N ASP A 93 10.17 3.21 19.58
CA ASP A 93 9.58 3.36 18.24
C ASP A 93 10.56 2.93 17.14
N ALA A 94 11.85 3.27 17.29
CA ALA A 94 12.87 2.90 16.32
C ALA A 94 13.20 1.40 16.31
N VAL A 95 12.89 0.67 17.39
CA VAL A 95 13.07 -0.79 17.46
C VAL A 95 11.81 -1.52 16.99
N GLN A 96 10.62 -1.08 17.39
CA GLN A 96 9.36 -1.73 17.02
C GLN A 96 8.99 -1.52 15.54
N ALA A 97 9.44 -0.42 14.95
CA ALA A 97 9.06 0.02 13.60
C ALA A 97 7.53 0.11 13.43
N HIS A 98 7.04 0.07 12.19
CA HIS A 98 5.61 0.13 11.85
C HIS A 98 4.93 1.43 12.28
N GLN A 99 5.70 2.50 12.39
CA GLN A 99 5.22 3.79 12.86
C GLN A 99 4.60 4.58 11.73
N ARG A 100 3.61 5.43 12.07
CA ARG A 100 3.09 6.42 11.12
C ARG A 100 4.08 7.56 10.97
N PRO A 101 4.16 8.22 9.80
CA PRO A 101 4.97 9.41 9.65
C PRO A 101 4.60 10.46 10.71
N LYS A 102 5.62 10.99 11.39
CA LYS A 102 5.45 11.93 12.49
C LYS A 102 6.72 12.75 12.72
N LEU A 103 6.55 13.88 13.41
CA LEU A 103 7.64 14.73 13.89
C LEU A 103 7.39 15.10 15.35
N GLU A 104 8.29 14.66 16.21
CA GLU A 104 8.24 14.88 17.64
C GLU A 104 9.52 15.60 18.09
N ARG A 105 9.38 16.44 19.12
CA ARG A 105 10.50 17.12 19.74
C ARG A 105 10.64 16.58 21.16
N TYR A 106 11.84 16.10 21.47
CA TYR A 106 12.21 15.64 22.80
C TYR A 106 13.39 16.48 23.26
N ASP A 107 13.13 17.40 24.18
CA ASP A 107 14.11 18.36 24.70
C ASP A 107 14.83 19.12 23.56
N ASP A 108 16.11 18.83 23.37
CA ASP A 108 17.00 19.41 22.37
C ASP A 108 17.19 18.52 21.13
N ASN A 109 16.36 17.48 20.97
CA ASN A 109 16.39 16.55 19.84
C ASN A 109 15.07 16.58 19.06
N LEU A 110 15.15 16.37 17.75
CA LEU A 110 14.00 16.08 16.91
C LEU A 110 14.01 14.60 16.52
N PHE A 111 12.82 13.99 16.53
CA PHE A 111 12.58 12.65 16.05
C PHE A 111 11.58 12.71 14.91
N MET A 112 11.98 12.22 13.74
CA MET A 112 11.14 12.16 12.56
C MET A 112 11.01 10.72 12.08
N VAL A 113 9.79 10.32 11.71
CA VAL A 113 9.51 9.05 11.04
C VAL A 113 9.03 9.35 9.64
N LEU A 114 9.63 8.68 8.66
CA LEU A 114 9.28 8.70 7.26
C LEU A 114 8.94 7.28 6.81
N LYS A 115 7.87 7.14 6.05
CA LYS A 115 7.60 5.91 5.31
C LYS A 115 8.34 5.99 3.98
N THR A 116 8.84 4.85 3.52
CA THR A 116 9.39 4.71 2.17
C THR A 116 8.45 3.80 1.40
N VAL A 117 8.21 4.12 0.14
CA VAL A 117 7.42 3.29 -0.77
C VAL A 117 8.22 3.10 -2.04
N ARG A 118 8.08 1.95 -2.68
CA ARG A 118 8.72 1.67 -3.96
C ARG A 118 7.72 1.00 -4.87
N TYR A 119 7.60 1.51 -6.09
CA TYR A 119 6.84 0.85 -7.13
C TYR A 119 7.60 -0.40 -7.60
N VAL A 120 6.94 -1.54 -7.54
CA VAL A 120 7.45 -2.81 -8.08
C VAL A 120 7.14 -2.82 -9.57
N GLU A 121 8.05 -3.29 -10.42
CA GLU A 121 7.77 -3.38 -11.86
C GLU A 121 6.96 -4.64 -12.18
N HIS A 122 5.95 -4.52 -13.03
CA HIS A 122 5.08 -5.62 -13.44
C HIS A 122 4.87 -5.62 -14.95
N GLU A 123 4.61 -6.79 -15.53
CA GLU A 123 4.25 -6.90 -16.96
C GLU A 123 2.89 -6.27 -17.27
N SER A 124 1.95 -6.27 -16.30
CA SER A 124 0.66 -5.60 -16.41
C SER A 124 0.07 -5.35 -15.01
N PRO A 125 -0.60 -4.21 -14.78
CA PRO A 125 -1.35 -3.96 -13.54
C PRO A 125 -2.52 -4.94 -13.36
N THR A 126 -2.96 -5.60 -14.44
CA THR A 126 -3.97 -6.67 -14.35
C THR A 126 -3.41 -8.02 -13.91
N THR A 127 -2.10 -8.20 -13.78
CA THR A 127 -1.51 -9.49 -13.36
C THR A 127 -0.56 -9.37 -12.17
N ALA A 128 -0.42 -8.17 -11.61
CA ALA A 128 0.43 -7.92 -10.45
C ALA A 128 -0.14 -8.56 -9.18
N ASN A 129 0.76 -8.99 -8.27
CA ASN A 129 0.39 -9.53 -6.94
C ASN A 129 0.64 -8.53 -5.80
N GLU A 130 1.57 -7.60 -6.01
CA GLU A 130 2.02 -6.55 -5.11
C GLU A 130 2.43 -5.40 -6.01
N ILE A 131 2.03 -4.15 -5.71
CA ILE A 131 2.38 -3.00 -6.57
C ILE A 131 3.37 -2.09 -5.86
N VAL A 132 3.27 -2.04 -4.53
CA VAL A 132 4.11 -1.18 -3.69
C VAL A 132 4.75 -1.98 -2.56
N GLU A 133 6.08 -1.92 -2.49
CA GLU A 133 6.82 -2.34 -1.31
C GLU A 133 6.99 -1.15 -0.35
N THR A 134 6.89 -1.41 0.96
CA THR A 134 7.04 -0.35 1.98
C THR A 134 8.23 -0.60 2.92
N GLY A 135 8.74 0.49 3.47
CA GLY A 135 9.78 0.49 4.51
C GLY A 135 9.69 1.75 5.34
N GLU A 136 10.62 1.94 6.26
CA GLU A 136 10.65 3.11 7.16
C GLU A 136 12.06 3.64 7.36
N ILE A 137 12.14 4.95 7.49
CA ILE A 137 13.34 5.66 7.93
C ILE A 137 12.94 6.47 9.16
N MET A 138 13.59 6.22 10.28
CA MET A 138 13.55 7.13 11.43
C MET A 138 14.83 7.96 11.45
N ALA A 139 14.70 9.25 11.77
CA ALA A 139 15.81 10.16 11.89
C ALA A 139 15.76 10.87 13.25
N PHE A 140 16.84 10.73 14.01
CA PHE A 140 17.10 11.52 15.20
C PHE A 140 18.05 12.65 14.83
N LEU A 141 17.69 13.87 15.18
CA LEU A 141 18.43 15.07 14.87
C LEU A 141 18.80 15.78 16.17
N GLY A 142 20.10 16.02 16.37
CA GLY A 142 20.62 16.92 17.39
C GLY A 142 21.45 18.03 16.77
N ALA A 143 22.09 18.86 17.62
CA ALA A 143 22.88 20.00 17.16
C ALA A 143 24.14 19.58 16.39
N ASP A 144 24.78 18.48 16.80
CA ASP A 144 26.06 17.98 16.30
C ASP A 144 25.96 16.57 15.72
N TYR A 145 24.75 16.04 15.51
CA TYR A 145 24.57 14.69 14.99
C TYR A 145 23.24 14.46 14.25
N VAL A 146 23.24 13.45 13.39
CA VAL A 146 22.06 12.82 12.82
C VAL A 146 22.20 11.29 12.88
N VAL A 147 21.23 10.60 13.47
CA VAL A 147 21.16 9.13 13.49
C VAL A 147 19.97 8.71 12.64
N THR A 148 20.22 7.90 11.62
CA THR A 148 19.18 7.36 10.74
C THR A 148 19.03 5.86 10.98
N VAL A 149 17.82 5.41 11.26
CA VAL A 149 17.47 4.00 11.44
C VAL A 149 16.59 3.56 10.28
N ARG A 150 16.95 2.48 9.60
CA ARG A 150 16.20 1.95 8.46
C ARG A 150 15.62 0.59 8.76
N HIS A 151 14.34 0.45 8.44
CA HIS A 151 13.62 -0.83 8.35
C HIS A 151 13.18 -1.09 6.92
N GLY A 152 13.32 -2.35 6.47
CA GLY A 152 13.05 -2.75 5.10
C GLY A 152 14.26 -2.61 4.17
N LYS A 153 14.11 -3.16 2.96
CA LYS A 153 15.22 -3.37 2.00
C LYS A 153 15.44 -2.20 1.04
N HIS A 154 14.54 -1.21 0.98
CA HIS A 154 14.38 -0.33 -0.19
C HIS A 154 14.38 1.17 0.10
N SER A 155 15.41 1.68 0.79
CA SER A 155 15.42 3.11 1.15
C SER A 155 16.39 4.00 0.36
N GLY A 156 17.25 3.45 -0.51
CA GLY A 156 18.24 4.23 -1.29
C GLY A 156 19.28 5.03 -0.49
N LEU A 157 19.25 5.01 0.85
CA LEU A 157 20.02 5.94 1.69
C LEU A 157 21.54 5.84 1.53
N HIS A 158 22.05 4.69 1.08
CA HIS A 158 23.48 4.54 0.79
C HIS A 158 23.89 5.42 -0.39
N ASP A 159 23.11 5.42 -1.46
CA ASP A 159 23.35 6.22 -2.65
C ASP A 159 23.15 7.71 -2.36
N LEU A 160 22.12 8.04 -1.55
CA LEU A 160 21.90 9.40 -1.05
C LEU A 160 23.10 9.94 -0.28
N ARG A 161 23.68 9.12 0.62
CA ARG A 161 24.89 9.50 1.36
C ARG A 161 26.06 9.76 0.44
N ALA A 162 26.28 8.88 -0.54
CA ALA A 162 27.34 9.05 -1.53
C ALA A 162 27.13 10.28 -2.42
N GLU A 163 25.88 10.68 -2.69
CA GLU A 163 25.55 11.91 -3.42
C GLU A 163 25.83 13.16 -2.58
N LEU A 164 25.39 13.16 -1.32
CA LEU A 164 25.65 14.28 -0.41
C LEU A 164 27.15 14.47 -0.17
N GLU A 165 27.91 13.38 -0.04
CA GLU A 165 29.38 13.41 0.09
C GLU A 165 30.09 14.02 -1.12
N ARG A 166 29.48 13.97 -2.32
CA ARG A 166 30.01 14.64 -3.52
C ARG A 166 29.77 16.16 -3.50
N SER A 167 28.86 16.66 -2.66
CA SER A 167 28.44 18.06 -2.61
C SER A 167 28.70 18.67 -1.24
N ALA A 168 29.93 19.12 -0.99
CA ALA A 168 30.34 19.69 0.30
C ALA A 168 29.45 20.88 0.74
N GLU A 169 28.94 21.67 -0.21
CA GLU A 169 28.04 22.79 0.08
C GLU A 169 26.72 22.35 0.73
N ARG A 170 26.14 21.21 0.31
CA ARG A 170 24.92 20.66 0.92
C ARG A 170 25.20 20.20 2.35
N LEU A 171 26.32 19.49 2.57
CA LEU A 171 26.70 18.99 3.90
C LEU A 171 27.13 20.09 4.88
N ARG A 172 27.51 21.28 4.40
CA ARG A 172 27.74 22.45 5.28
C ARG A 172 26.47 22.93 5.98
N GLY A 173 25.29 22.58 5.47
CA GLY A 173 24.01 22.84 6.14
C GLY A 173 23.79 22.00 7.42
N GLY A 174 24.73 21.12 7.75
CA GLY A 174 24.74 20.36 9.01
C GLY A 174 23.72 19.21 9.04
N PRO A 175 23.37 18.72 10.25
CA PRO A 175 22.44 17.61 10.42
C PRO A 175 21.09 17.86 9.72
N ALA A 176 20.57 19.08 9.77
CA ALA A 176 19.28 19.43 9.19
C ALA A 176 19.25 19.28 7.66
N ALA A 177 20.38 19.51 6.98
CA ALA A 177 20.49 19.29 5.54
C ALA A 177 20.43 17.81 5.17
N VAL A 178 20.95 16.92 6.03
CA VAL A 178 20.80 15.47 5.85
C VAL A 178 19.33 15.07 6.02
N LEU A 179 18.66 15.56 7.06
CA LEU A 179 17.23 15.29 7.26
C LEU A 179 16.40 15.77 6.06
N HIS A 180 16.69 16.96 5.56
CA HIS A 180 16.07 17.51 4.36
C HIS A 180 16.27 16.56 3.17
N ALA A 181 17.52 16.19 2.86
CA ALA A 181 17.82 15.33 1.73
C ALA A 181 17.15 13.96 1.81
N ILE A 182 16.95 13.43 3.02
CA ILE A 182 16.20 12.19 3.23
C ILE A 182 14.71 12.40 2.95
N ALA A 183 14.12 13.48 3.47
CA ALA A 183 12.71 13.80 3.23
C ALA A 183 12.43 14.06 1.75
N ASP A 184 13.30 14.83 1.09
CA ASP A 184 13.28 15.12 -0.34
C ASP A 184 13.31 13.83 -1.17
N HIS A 185 14.28 12.95 -0.92
CA HIS A 185 14.38 11.66 -1.60
C HIS A 185 13.13 10.78 -1.43
N VAL A 186 12.53 10.79 -0.23
CA VAL A 186 11.29 10.04 0.04
C VAL A 186 10.11 10.62 -0.76
N VAL A 187 9.96 11.94 -0.79
CA VAL A 187 8.86 12.61 -1.50
C VAL A 187 9.04 12.51 -3.02
N ASP A 188 10.26 12.61 -3.54
CA ASP A 188 10.57 12.35 -4.95
C ASP A 188 10.20 10.93 -5.36
N THR A 189 10.45 9.96 -4.47
CA THR A 189 10.02 8.58 -4.71
C THR A 189 8.50 8.47 -4.73
N TYR A 190 7.78 9.23 -3.90
CA TYR A 190 6.32 9.30 -3.95
C TYR A 190 5.82 9.86 -5.27
N LEU A 191 6.45 10.91 -5.80
CA LEU A 191 6.12 11.48 -7.11
C LEU A 191 6.27 10.42 -8.21
N ALA A 192 7.42 9.75 -8.27
CA ALA A 192 7.68 8.69 -9.25
C ALA A 192 6.66 7.54 -9.15
N VAL A 193 6.27 7.15 -7.93
CA VAL A 193 5.25 6.13 -7.70
C VAL A 193 3.88 6.62 -8.14
N THR A 194 3.50 7.88 -7.84
CA THR A 194 2.21 8.42 -8.31
C THR A 194 2.13 8.49 -9.83
N ASP A 195 3.21 8.81 -10.52
CA ASP A 195 3.26 8.80 -11.99
C ASP A 195 3.08 7.39 -12.56
N ALA A 196 3.65 6.36 -11.92
CA ALA A 196 3.43 4.97 -12.29
C ALA A 196 1.97 4.54 -12.06
N PHE A 197 1.38 4.90 -10.91
CA PHE A 197 -0.03 4.62 -10.62
C PHE A 197 -0.98 5.30 -11.60
N GLU A 198 -0.71 6.52 -12.03
CA GLU A 198 -1.54 7.22 -13.01
C GLU A 198 -1.65 6.40 -14.32
N ASN A 199 -0.51 5.91 -14.82
CA ASN A 199 -0.47 5.04 -15.99
C ASN A 199 -1.26 3.73 -15.79
N ASP A 200 -1.14 3.12 -14.62
CA ASP A 200 -1.85 1.88 -14.31
C ASP A 200 -3.38 2.10 -14.18
N ILE A 201 -3.82 3.21 -13.59
CA ILE A 201 -5.24 3.59 -13.50
C ILE A 201 -5.82 3.79 -14.89
N ASP A 202 -5.11 4.48 -15.78
CA ASP A 202 -5.48 4.69 -17.18
C ASP A 202 -5.69 3.36 -17.93
N LEU A 203 -4.82 2.37 -17.69
CA LEU A 203 -4.93 1.04 -18.28
C LEU A 203 -6.16 0.29 -17.75
N ILE A 204 -6.40 0.36 -16.43
CA ILE A 204 -7.57 -0.26 -15.79
C ILE A 204 -8.86 0.38 -16.31
N GLU A 205 -8.93 1.70 -16.41
CA GLU A 205 -10.08 2.42 -16.94
C GLU A 205 -10.43 1.94 -18.35
N LYS A 206 -9.45 1.93 -19.26
CA LYS A 206 -9.64 1.44 -20.64
C LYS A 206 -10.12 -0.01 -20.66
N ALA A 207 -9.59 -0.86 -19.78
CA ALA A 207 -9.94 -2.27 -19.71
C ALA A 207 -11.35 -2.51 -19.12
N VAL A 208 -11.81 -1.69 -18.16
CA VAL A 208 -13.17 -1.75 -17.60
C VAL A 208 -14.23 -1.42 -18.66
N PHE A 209 -13.98 -0.41 -19.49
CA PHE A 209 -14.93 0.00 -20.54
C PHE A 209 -14.85 -0.84 -21.81
N ALA A 210 -13.89 -1.76 -21.94
CA ALA A 210 -13.80 -2.66 -23.08
C ALA A 210 -15.03 -3.60 -23.21
N PRO A 211 -15.46 -3.99 -24.44
CA PRO A 211 -16.64 -4.83 -24.68
C PRO A 211 -16.60 -6.21 -24.00
N ARG A 212 -15.40 -6.73 -23.78
CA ARG A 212 -15.10 -7.91 -22.97
C ARG A 212 -14.01 -7.50 -21.99
N SER A 213 -14.42 -7.02 -20.82
CA SER A 213 -13.45 -6.57 -19.83
C SER A 213 -12.70 -7.78 -19.26
N PRO A 214 -11.36 -7.81 -19.34
CA PRO A 214 -10.56 -8.82 -18.67
C PRO A 214 -10.33 -8.50 -17.19
N VAL A 215 -10.82 -7.35 -16.70
CA VAL A 215 -10.51 -6.86 -15.36
C VAL A 215 -11.29 -7.64 -14.31
N SER A 216 -10.58 -8.30 -13.41
CA SER A 216 -11.20 -9.00 -12.28
C SER A 216 -11.50 -8.02 -11.15
N ALA A 217 -12.52 -8.33 -10.34
CA ALA A 217 -12.79 -7.56 -9.12
C ALA A 217 -11.59 -7.56 -8.15
N GLU A 218 -10.78 -8.62 -8.20
CA GLU A 218 -9.56 -8.78 -7.42
C GLU A 218 -8.48 -7.75 -7.79
N GLN A 219 -8.31 -7.45 -9.09
CA GLN A 219 -7.36 -6.42 -9.55
C GLN A 219 -7.77 -5.02 -9.11
N MET A 220 -9.07 -4.68 -9.21
CA MET A 220 -9.58 -3.39 -8.70
C MET A 220 -9.38 -3.27 -7.19
N TYR A 221 -9.59 -4.36 -6.44
CA TYR A 221 -9.36 -4.39 -5.01
C TYR A 221 -7.87 -4.24 -4.67
N LEU A 222 -6.98 -4.95 -5.38
CA LEU A 222 -5.54 -4.81 -5.23
C LEU A 222 -5.15 -3.34 -5.42
N MET A 223 -5.51 -2.74 -6.55
CA MET A 223 -5.19 -1.35 -6.84
C MET A 223 -5.68 -0.39 -5.75
N LYS A 224 -6.91 -0.57 -5.26
CA LYS A 224 -7.46 0.23 -4.16
C LYS A 224 -6.68 0.04 -2.85
N ARG A 225 -6.23 -1.18 -2.55
CA ARG A 225 -5.39 -1.47 -1.38
C ARG A 225 -4.04 -0.75 -1.49
N GLU A 226 -3.40 -0.79 -2.64
CA GLU A 226 -2.07 -0.20 -2.85
C GLU A 226 -2.13 1.33 -2.79
N ILE A 227 -3.16 1.96 -3.37
CA ILE A 227 -3.42 3.40 -3.20
C ILE A 227 -3.66 3.77 -1.72
N LEU A 228 -4.35 2.91 -0.96
CA LEU A 228 -4.57 3.15 0.46
C LEU A 228 -3.26 3.08 1.27
N GLU A 229 -2.34 2.18 0.92
CA GLU A 229 -1.01 2.12 1.54
C GLU A 229 -0.20 3.38 1.21
N LEU A 230 -0.20 3.84 -0.05
CA LEU A 230 0.43 5.10 -0.42
C LEU A 230 -0.19 6.28 0.35
N ARG A 231 -1.52 6.33 0.47
CA ARG A 231 -2.24 7.34 1.26
C ARG A 231 -1.82 7.35 2.73
N ARG A 232 -1.60 6.19 3.34
CA ARG A 232 -1.12 6.04 4.73
C ARG A 232 0.32 6.52 4.92
N ALA A 233 1.13 6.49 3.86
CA ALA A 233 2.51 6.99 3.86
C ALA A 233 2.59 8.51 3.60
N VAL A 234 1.74 9.03 2.72
CA VAL A 234 1.76 10.43 2.26
C VAL A 234 1.01 11.37 3.21
N MET A 235 -0.26 11.10 3.51
CA MET A 235 -1.10 12.09 4.21
C MET A 235 -0.59 12.48 5.62
N PRO A 236 -0.09 11.56 6.46
CA PRO A 236 0.41 11.93 7.79
C PRO A 236 1.69 12.78 7.74
N LEU A 237 2.42 12.77 6.63
CA LEU A 237 3.69 13.49 6.48
C LEU A 237 3.51 15.01 6.28
N ALA A 238 2.32 15.45 5.89
CA ALA A 238 2.03 16.87 5.62
C ALA A 238 2.24 17.78 6.84
N ASN A 239 1.79 17.37 8.02
CA ASN A 239 1.98 18.17 9.23
C ASN A 239 3.48 18.25 9.66
N PRO A 240 4.22 17.13 9.73
CA PRO A 240 5.68 17.14 9.92
C PRO A 240 6.44 18.10 9.01
N LEU A 241 6.24 18.03 7.69
CA LEU A 241 6.99 18.86 6.73
C LEU A 241 6.63 20.34 6.86
N ARG A 242 5.34 20.66 6.97
CA ARG A 242 4.89 22.03 7.22
C ARG A 242 5.52 22.63 8.48
N ARG A 243 5.57 21.89 9.58
CA ARG A 243 6.21 22.34 10.82
C ARG A 243 7.70 22.62 10.65
N LEU A 244 8.42 21.81 9.86
CA LEU A 244 9.82 22.04 9.53
C LEU A 244 9.99 23.30 8.66
N ALA A 245 9.11 23.49 7.67
CA ALA A 245 9.10 24.67 6.79
C ALA A 245 8.75 25.97 7.52
N GLU A 246 7.89 25.91 8.55
CA GLU A 246 7.51 27.03 9.41
C GLU A 246 8.54 27.32 10.52
N GLY A 247 9.51 26.42 10.74
CA GLY A 247 10.59 26.64 11.69
C GLY A 247 10.28 26.21 13.13
N CYS A 248 9.76 24.99 13.31
CA CYS A 248 9.38 24.47 14.62
C CYS A 248 10.53 24.22 15.62
N SER A 249 11.80 24.31 15.19
CA SER A 249 12.97 24.01 16.01
C SER A 249 14.19 24.85 15.62
N PRO A 250 15.06 25.24 16.57
CA PRO A 250 16.34 25.87 16.28
C PRO A 250 17.33 24.93 15.56
N LEU A 251 17.12 23.61 15.63
CA LEU A 251 17.92 22.61 14.91
C LEU A 251 17.78 22.69 13.39
N VAL A 252 16.77 23.42 12.89
CA VAL A 252 16.53 23.63 11.45
C VAL A 252 16.76 25.11 11.14
N PRO A 253 17.97 25.47 10.64
CA PRO A 253 18.29 26.85 10.28
C PRO A 253 17.39 27.38 9.16
N ASP A 254 17.21 28.69 9.10
CA ASP A 254 16.36 29.35 8.09
C ASP A 254 16.76 29.03 6.65
N THR A 255 18.06 28.81 6.40
CA THR A 255 18.57 28.39 5.10
C THR A 255 17.98 27.05 4.67
N VAL A 256 17.81 26.10 5.59
CA VAL A 256 17.27 24.76 5.32
C VAL A 256 15.73 24.76 5.27
N ARG A 257 15.07 25.69 5.97
CA ARG A 257 13.59 25.82 5.96
C ARG A 257 13.04 26.07 4.56
N SER A 258 13.75 26.83 3.73
CA SER A 258 13.34 27.08 2.36
C SER A 258 13.27 25.81 1.52
N TYR A 259 14.20 24.87 1.73
CA TYR A 259 14.18 23.58 1.05
C TYR A 259 13.05 22.68 1.59
N PHE A 260 12.80 22.65 2.90
CA PHE A 260 11.63 21.92 3.43
C PHE A 260 10.28 22.43 2.91
N ARG A 261 10.18 23.71 2.53
CA ARG A 261 8.97 24.25 1.89
C ARG A 261 8.75 23.65 0.50
N ASP A 262 9.81 23.48 -0.28
CA ASP A 262 9.75 22.82 -1.58
C ASP A 262 9.26 21.37 -1.44
N VAL A 263 9.79 20.64 -0.44
CA VAL A 263 9.36 19.27 -0.13
C VAL A 263 7.89 19.22 0.34
N ASP A 264 7.41 20.21 1.10
CA ASP A 264 5.98 20.33 1.50
C ASP A 264 5.06 20.59 0.29
N ASP A 265 5.50 21.43 -0.65
CA ASP A 265 4.78 21.72 -1.90
C ASP A 265 4.70 20.46 -2.80
N HIS A 266 5.80 19.71 -2.93
CA HIS A 266 5.82 18.42 -3.63
C HIS A 266 4.92 17.38 -2.94
N LEU A 267 4.97 17.26 -1.60
CA LEU A 267 4.09 16.34 -0.88
C LEU A 267 2.62 16.72 -1.03
N THR A 268 2.29 18.01 -1.07
CA THR A 268 0.93 18.49 -1.30
C THR A 268 0.43 18.01 -2.66
N THR A 269 1.25 18.14 -3.71
CA THR A 269 0.94 17.64 -5.06
C THR A 269 0.68 16.12 -5.05
N VAL A 270 1.54 15.34 -4.39
CA VAL A 270 1.35 13.89 -4.22
C VAL A 270 0.05 13.57 -3.48
N SER A 271 -0.25 14.30 -2.40
CA SER A 271 -1.45 14.09 -1.58
C SER A 271 -2.74 14.31 -2.37
N GLU A 272 -2.77 15.35 -3.20
CA GLU A 272 -3.90 15.65 -4.09
C GLU A 272 -4.09 14.53 -5.12
N ARG A 273 -3.01 14.10 -5.81
CA ARG A 273 -3.03 12.99 -6.77
C ARG A 273 -3.55 11.69 -6.15
N VAL A 274 -3.03 11.31 -4.98
CA VAL A 274 -3.47 10.10 -4.27
C VAL A 274 -4.95 10.16 -3.91
N THR A 275 -5.45 11.34 -3.51
CA THR A 275 -6.88 11.53 -3.23
C THR A 275 -7.71 11.36 -4.51
N SER A 276 -7.30 11.97 -5.61
CA SER A 276 -7.96 11.82 -6.90
C SER A 276 -7.96 10.37 -7.39
N PHE A 277 -6.86 9.62 -7.21
CA PHE A 277 -6.79 8.20 -7.57
C PHE A 277 -7.79 7.35 -6.78
N ASP A 278 -7.93 7.56 -5.46
CA ASP A 278 -8.90 6.84 -4.63
C ASP A 278 -10.36 7.10 -5.08
N GLU A 279 -10.67 8.35 -5.47
CA GLU A 279 -11.98 8.74 -6.00
C GLU A 279 -12.26 8.11 -7.38
N LEU A 280 -11.28 8.15 -8.29
CA LEU A 280 -11.37 7.55 -9.62
C LEU A 280 -11.57 6.04 -9.53
N LEU A 281 -10.76 5.34 -8.73
CA LEU A 281 -10.89 3.90 -8.53
C LEU A 281 -12.24 3.52 -7.92
N THR A 282 -12.75 4.31 -6.97
CA THR A 282 -14.09 4.11 -6.40
C THR A 282 -15.17 4.25 -7.49
N THR A 283 -15.05 5.26 -8.34
CA THR A 283 -15.97 5.47 -9.48
C THR A 283 -15.89 4.32 -10.49
N LEU A 284 -14.70 3.78 -10.77
CA LEU A 284 -14.51 2.65 -11.68
C LEU A 284 -15.11 1.34 -11.12
N VAL A 285 -15.01 1.12 -9.82
CA VAL A 285 -15.66 -0.01 -9.15
C VAL A 285 -17.18 0.08 -9.31
N ASP A 286 -17.77 1.25 -9.03
CA ASP A 286 -19.21 1.47 -9.16
C ASP A 286 -19.69 1.33 -10.61
N ALA A 287 -18.94 1.86 -11.57
CA ALA A 287 -19.22 1.70 -13.01
C ALA A 287 -19.19 0.22 -13.42
N THR A 288 -18.25 -0.56 -12.88
CA THR A 288 -18.15 -2.00 -13.15
C THR A 288 -19.35 -2.76 -12.59
N LEU A 289 -19.77 -2.45 -11.36
CA LEU A 289 -20.98 -3.03 -10.75
C LEU A 289 -22.25 -2.70 -11.54
N ALA A 290 -22.37 -1.46 -12.02
CA ALA A 290 -23.48 -1.04 -12.88
C ALA A 290 -23.49 -1.83 -14.20
N LYS A 291 -22.32 -2.03 -14.83
CA LYS A 291 -22.18 -2.83 -16.06
C LYS A 291 -22.59 -4.28 -15.86
N ILE A 292 -22.16 -4.92 -14.76
CA ILE A 292 -22.54 -6.29 -14.41
C ILE A 292 -24.07 -6.39 -14.23
N THR A 293 -24.67 -5.42 -13.54
CA THR A 293 -26.12 -5.37 -13.32
C THR A 293 -26.90 -5.22 -14.64
N LEU A 294 -26.40 -4.39 -15.56
CA LEU A 294 -26.98 -4.23 -16.90
C LEU A 294 -26.90 -5.52 -17.74
N GLN A 295 -25.78 -6.25 -17.64
CA GLN A 295 -25.63 -7.56 -18.28
C GLN A 295 -26.61 -8.58 -17.69
N GLN A 296 -26.69 -8.70 -16.36
CA GLN A 296 -27.66 -9.58 -15.69
C GLN A 296 -29.11 -9.27 -16.08
N ASN A 297 -29.50 -7.99 -16.13
CA ASN A 297 -30.82 -7.58 -16.59
C ASN A 297 -31.07 -7.94 -18.06
N THR A 298 -30.05 -7.87 -18.89
CA THR A 298 -30.13 -8.27 -20.30
C THR A 298 -30.28 -9.78 -20.45
N ASP A 299 -29.55 -10.55 -19.66
CA ASP A 299 -29.62 -12.01 -19.65
C ASP A 299 -30.97 -12.50 -19.09
N MET A 300 -31.47 -11.88 -18.02
CA MET A 300 -32.80 -12.16 -17.48
C MET A 300 -33.91 -11.91 -18.53
N ARG A 301 -33.82 -10.81 -19.29
CA ARG A 301 -34.76 -10.51 -20.39
C ARG A 301 -34.70 -11.57 -21.49
N LYS A 302 -33.50 -12.05 -21.86
CA LYS A 302 -33.33 -13.13 -22.85
C LYS A 302 -33.95 -14.45 -22.38
N ILE A 303 -33.67 -14.86 -21.14
CA ILE A 303 -34.23 -16.09 -20.55
C ILE A 303 -35.75 -16.00 -20.49
N THR A 304 -36.28 -14.88 -20.02
CA THR A 304 -37.74 -14.65 -19.92
C THR A 304 -38.40 -14.66 -21.29
N ALA A 305 -37.78 -14.05 -22.31
CA ALA A 305 -38.29 -14.06 -23.68
C ALA A 305 -38.36 -15.50 -24.24
N TRP A 306 -37.32 -16.30 -24.06
CA TRP A 306 -37.32 -17.71 -24.47
C TRP A 306 -38.35 -18.54 -23.70
N ALA A 307 -38.46 -18.35 -22.39
CA ALA A 307 -39.46 -19.03 -21.56
C ALA A 307 -40.88 -18.70 -22.03
N ALA A 308 -41.18 -17.44 -22.34
CA ALA A 308 -42.47 -17.03 -22.88
C ALA A 308 -42.77 -17.65 -24.26
N ILE A 309 -41.76 -17.73 -25.14
CA ILE A 309 -41.89 -18.39 -26.46
C ILE A 309 -42.19 -19.89 -26.30
N ILE A 310 -41.58 -20.57 -25.33
CA ILE A 310 -41.78 -22.01 -25.05
C ILE A 310 -43.12 -22.27 -24.33
N ALA A 311 -43.58 -21.34 -23.49
CA ALA A 311 -44.83 -21.49 -22.75
C ALA A 311 -46.06 -21.59 -23.66
N VAL A 312 -46.09 -20.87 -24.79
CA VAL A 312 -47.21 -20.89 -25.74
C VAL A 312 -47.49 -22.29 -26.32
N PRO A 313 -46.54 -22.97 -27.00
CA PRO A 313 -46.76 -24.32 -27.50
C PRO A 313 -47.05 -25.30 -26.36
N THR A 314 -46.37 -25.16 -25.21
CA THR A 314 -46.57 -26.04 -24.05
C THR A 314 -47.99 -25.96 -23.51
N MET A 315 -48.56 -24.76 -23.39
CA MET A 315 -49.93 -24.54 -22.95
C MET A 315 -50.92 -25.14 -23.95
N VAL A 316 -50.75 -24.89 -25.26
CA VAL A 316 -51.66 -25.40 -26.29
C VAL A 316 -51.60 -26.93 -26.35
N VAL A 317 -50.40 -27.52 -26.35
CA VAL A 317 -50.23 -28.98 -26.27
C VAL A 317 -50.82 -29.54 -24.98
N GLY A 318 -50.68 -28.84 -23.86
CA GLY A 318 -51.28 -29.22 -22.57
C GLY A 318 -52.81 -29.27 -22.63
N VAL A 319 -53.47 -28.28 -23.23
CA VAL A 319 -54.93 -28.24 -23.41
C VAL A 319 -55.41 -29.39 -24.30
N TYR A 320 -54.75 -29.60 -25.45
CA TYR A 320 -55.11 -30.71 -26.36
C TYR A 320 -54.67 -32.09 -25.86
N GLY A 321 -53.83 -32.16 -24.82
CA GLY A 321 -53.49 -33.39 -24.10
C GLY A 321 -54.50 -33.78 -23.03
N MET A 322 -55.54 -32.97 -22.80
CA MET A 322 -56.61 -33.28 -21.85
C MET A 322 -57.61 -34.27 -22.45
N ASN A 323 -58.00 -35.30 -21.69
CA ASN A 323 -58.99 -36.29 -22.11
C ASN A 323 -60.42 -35.78 -21.88
N PHE A 324 -60.92 -34.86 -22.72
CA PHE A 324 -62.33 -34.44 -22.71
C PHE A 324 -63.13 -35.09 -23.84
N ASP A 325 -64.39 -35.45 -23.55
CA ASP A 325 -65.30 -36.09 -24.52
C ASP A 325 -65.86 -35.14 -25.60
N HIS A 326 -65.87 -33.83 -25.35
CA HIS A 326 -66.38 -32.80 -26.28
C HIS A 326 -65.27 -31.85 -26.75
N MET A 327 -64.42 -32.31 -27.67
CA MET A 327 -63.44 -31.48 -28.41
C MET A 327 -63.70 -31.54 -29.93
N PRO A 328 -64.67 -30.77 -30.46
CA PRO A 328 -65.09 -30.86 -31.86
C PRO A 328 -63.95 -30.62 -32.87
N GLU A 329 -62.89 -29.91 -32.48
CA GLU A 329 -61.74 -29.58 -33.31
C GLU A 329 -60.85 -30.78 -33.63
N THR A 330 -60.85 -31.82 -32.79
CA THR A 330 -59.99 -33.02 -32.97
C THR A 330 -60.52 -33.98 -34.03
N HIS A 331 -61.83 -34.02 -34.23
CA HIS A 331 -62.47 -34.83 -35.27
C HIS A 331 -62.41 -34.18 -36.66
N TRP A 332 -61.98 -32.91 -36.74
CA TRP A 332 -61.84 -32.19 -38.00
C TRP A 332 -60.50 -32.50 -38.67
N ARG A 333 -60.54 -32.93 -39.94
CA ARG A 333 -59.35 -33.34 -40.72
C ARG A 333 -58.27 -32.25 -40.84
N PHE A 334 -58.63 -30.97 -40.68
CA PHE A 334 -57.71 -29.83 -40.72
C PHE A 334 -57.39 -29.25 -39.33
N GLY A 335 -57.97 -29.77 -38.24
CA GLY A 335 -57.78 -29.24 -36.88
C GLY A 335 -56.33 -29.27 -36.42
N TYR A 336 -55.65 -30.41 -36.55
CA TYR A 336 -54.23 -30.55 -36.16
C TYR A 336 -53.29 -29.61 -36.95
N PRO A 337 -53.32 -29.57 -38.30
CA PRO A 337 -52.53 -28.59 -39.06
C PRO A 337 -52.84 -27.14 -38.71
N MET A 338 -54.11 -26.80 -38.45
CA MET A 338 -54.52 -25.45 -38.07
C MET A 338 -53.92 -25.03 -36.73
N VAL A 339 -54.00 -25.88 -35.70
CA VAL A 339 -53.43 -25.61 -34.38
C VAL A 339 -51.91 -25.44 -34.45
N MET A 340 -51.22 -26.31 -35.20
CA MET A 340 -49.78 -26.19 -35.43
C MET A 340 -49.40 -24.88 -36.12
N ALA A 341 -50.20 -24.45 -37.11
CA ALA A 341 -50.00 -23.16 -37.78
C ALA A 341 -50.21 -21.98 -36.82
N VAL A 342 -51.25 -22.01 -35.97
CA VAL A 342 -51.52 -20.98 -34.97
C VAL A 342 -50.38 -20.88 -33.96
N ILE A 343 -49.90 -22.01 -33.42
CA ILE A 343 -48.74 -22.04 -32.52
C ILE A 343 -47.52 -21.43 -33.20
N PHE A 344 -47.21 -21.86 -34.43
CA PHE A 344 -46.04 -21.38 -35.16
C PHE A 344 -46.10 -19.86 -35.42
N VAL A 345 -47.26 -19.36 -35.84
CA VAL A 345 -47.49 -17.92 -36.03
C VAL A 345 -47.35 -17.17 -34.71
N ALA A 346 -47.93 -17.67 -33.61
CA ALA A 346 -47.83 -17.06 -32.29
C ALA A 346 -46.37 -16.98 -31.80
N CYS A 347 -45.59 -18.06 -31.94
CA CYS A 347 -44.16 -18.07 -31.63
C CYS A 347 -43.37 -17.08 -32.50
N ILE A 348 -43.65 -16.98 -33.80
CA ILE A 348 -43.02 -15.99 -34.69
C ILE A 348 -43.36 -14.56 -34.28
N VAL A 349 -44.63 -14.29 -33.93
CA VAL A 349 -45.08 -12.98 -33.48
C VAL A 349 -44.35 -12.58 -32.20
N LEU A 350 -44.29 -13.47 -31.21
CA LEU A 350 -43.55 -13.24 -29.96
C LEU A 350 -42.05 -13.02 -30.22
N TYR A 351 -41.43 -13.86 -31.04
CA TYR A 351 -40.03 -13.71 -31.42
C TYR A 351 -39.78 -12.33 -32.08
N ARG A 352 -40.64 -11.90 -33.00
CA ARG A 352 -40.55 -10.58 -33.64
C ARG A 352 -40.72 -9.44 -32.64
N ILE A 353 -41.67 -9.55 -31.71
CA ILE A 353 -41.91 -8.54 -30.66
C ILE A 353 -40.67 -8.42 -29.75
N PHE A 354 -40.16 -9.54 -29.25
CA PHE A 354 -38.99 -9.53 -28.36
C PHE A 354 -37.71 -9.05 -29.07
N ARG A 355 -37.52 -9.41 -30.34
CA ARG A 355 -36.40 -8.90 -31.16
C ARG A 355 -36.52 -7.40 -31.42
N LYS A 356 -37.72 -6.90 -31.72
CA LYS A 356 -37.97 -5.46 -31.89
C LYS A 356 -37.67 -4.68 -30.60
N ASN A 357 -38.00 -5.27 -29.46
CA ASN A 357 -37.75 -4.67 -28.15
C ASN A 357 -36.30 -4.86 -27.63
N ARG A 358 -35.42 -5.49 -28.41
CA ARG A 358 -34.03 -5.82 -28.04
C ARG A 358 -33.90 -6.70 -26.80
N TRP A 359 -34.88 -7.57 -26.56
CA TRP A 359 -34.77 -8.62 -25.54
C TRP A 359 -34.05 -9.85 -26.09
N LEU A 360 -34.00 -10.00 -27.42
CA LEU A 360 -33.34 -11.07 -28.18
C LEU A 360 -32.43 -10.52 -29.26
#